data_AF-A0A7Z9WSX4-F1
#
_entry.id   AF-A0A7Z9WSX4-F1
#
_cell.length_a   1.000
_cell.length_b   1.000
_cell.length_c   1.000
_cell.angle_alpha   90.00
_cell.angle_beta   90.00
_cell.angle_gamma   90.00
#
_symmetry.space_group_name_H-M   'P 1'
#
loop_
_entity.id
_entity.type
_entity.pdbx_description
1 polymer ?
#
loop_
_entity_poly.entity_id
_entity_poly.type
_entity_poly.pdbx_seq_one_letter_code
_entity_poly.pdbx_strand_id
1 'polypeptide(L)'
;MALQILYEDAHVVVVDKPSGMLSVPGRRLENHHSAASWLQARYGEIHVVHRLDMDTKNNWGNSIVIKHAEFLYSHLSHIRKG
;
A
#
# COMPACT_ATOMS: atom_id res chain seq x y z
N MET A 1 16.59 -0.60 0.17
CA MET A 1 15.97 -1.11 -1.07
C MET A 1 14.86 -0.15 -1.44
N ALA A 2 14.76 0.26 -2.72
CA ALA A 2 13.70 1.15 -3.18
C ALA A 2 12.52 0.31 -3.72
N LEU A 3 11.29 0.60 -3.26
CA LEU A 3 10.07 0.04 -3.86
C LEU A 3 9.89 0.63 -5.26
N GLN A 4 9.49 -0.21 -6.22
CA GLN A 4 9.12 0.29 -7.55
C GLN A 4 7.66 0.72 -7.52
N ILE A 5 7.41 1.96 -7.93
CA ILE A 5 6.05 2.48 -8.13
C ILE A 5 5.61 2.05 -9.52
N LEU A 6 4.52 1.32 -9.57
CA LEU A 6 3.92 0.79 -10.79
C LEU A 6 2.85 1.72 -11.35
N TYR A 7 2.14 2.38 -10.45
CA TYR A 7 1.11 3.34 -10.74
C TYR A 7 0.97 4.30 -9.55
N GLU A 8 0.74 5.58 -9.83
CA GLU A 8 0.52 6.62 -8.83
C GLU A 8 -0.43 7.67 -9.40
N ASP A 9 -1.46 7.99 -8.63
CA ASP A 9 -2.33 9.14 -8.84
C ASP A 9 -2.56 9.89 -7.52
N ALA A 10 -3.48 10.87 -7.51
CA ALA A 10 -3.77 11.70 -6.35
C ALA A 10 -4.37 10.92 -5.14
N HIS A 11 -4.76 9.67 -5.31
CA HIS A 11 -5.53 8.89 -4.33
C HIS A 11 -4.95 7.50 -4.08
N VAL A 12 -4.27 6.91 -5.06
CA VAL A 12 -3.82 5.53 -5.07
C VAL A 12 -2.36 5.44 -5.51
N VAL A 13 -1.61 4.61 -4.80
CA VAL A 13 -0.27 4.16 -5.22
C VAL A 13 -0.24 2.64 -5.27
N VAL A 14 0.30 2.11 -6.37
CA VAL A 14 0.55 0.68 -6.57
C VAL A 14 2.04 0.49 -6.62
N VAL A 15 2.55 -0.41 -5.78
CA VAL A 15 3.97 -0.73 -5.72
C VAL A 15 4.24 -2.20 -6.03
N ASP A 16 5.34 -2.46 -6.72
CA ASP A 16 5.90 -3.80 -6.84
C ASP A 16 6.66 -4.11 -5.57
N LYS A 17 6.07 -4.97 -4.73
CA LYS A 17 6.70 -5.39 -3.49
C LYS A 17 7.64 -6.55 -3.79
N PRO A 18 8.95 -6.44 -3.49
CA PRO A 18 9.86 -7.55 -3.69
C PRO A 18 9.46 -8.77 -2.82
N SER A 19 9.80 -9.96 -3.31
CA SER A 19 9.66 -11.18 -2.50
C SER A 19 10.48 -11.06 -1.21
N GLY A 20 9.95 -11.59 -0.11
CA GLY A 20 10.57 -11.46 1.22
C GLY A 20 10.31 -10.14 1.95
N MET A 21 9.74 -9.12 1.29
CA MET A 21 9.27 -7.92 1.97
C MET A 21 7.84 -8.10 2.49
N LEU A 22 7.58 -7.61 3.71
CA LEU A 22 6.25 -7.59 4.32
C LEU A 22 5.37 -6.50 3.69
N SER A 23 4.08 -6.80 3.57
CA SER A 23 3.09 -5.85 3.07
C SER A 23 2.79 -4.74 4.08
N VAL A 24 2.61 -5.14 5.34
CA VAL A 24 2.33 -4.28 6.50
C VAL A 24 3.39 -4.54 7.57
N PRO A 25 3.62 -3.60 8.50
CA PRO A 25 4.57 -3.80 9.60
C PRO A 25 4.24 -5.07 10.38
N GLY A 26 5.25 -5.90 10.63
CA GLY A 26 5.13 -7.07 11.51
C GLY A 26 5.04 -6.65 12.97
N ARG A 27 4.65 -7.59 13.85
CA ARG A 27 4.47 -7.34 15.29
C ARG A 27 5.77 -7.10 16.06
N ARG A 28 6.91 -7.56 15.53
CA ARG A 28 8.23 -7.41 16.17
C ARG A 28 8.92 -6.20 15.59
N LEU A 29 9.65 -5.42 16.42
CA LEU A 29 10.40 -4.22 16.01
C LEU A 29 11.28 -4.43 14.78
N GLU A 30 11.96 -5.59 14.70
CA GLU A 30 12.78 -6.01 13.56
C GLU A 30 12.02 -6.13 12.22
N ASN A 31 10.69 -6.30 12.29
CA ASN A 31 9.80 -6.51 11.15
C ASN A 31 8.95 -5.27 10.81
N HIS A 32 9.28 -4.09 11.35
CA HIS A 32 8.54 -2.86 11.00
C HIS A 32 8.80 -2.41 9.56
N HIS A 33 9.92 -2.83 8.97
CA HIS A 33 10.24 -2.51 7.58
C HIS A 33 9.36 -3.32 6.61
N SER A 34 8.38 -2.62 6.04
CA SER A 34 7.35 -3.14 5.14
C SER A 34 7.08 -2.17 4.00
N ALA A 35 6.35 -2.62 2.99
CA ALA A 35 5.90 -1.75 1.89
C ALA A 35 5.08 -0.56 2.42
N ALA A 36 4.16 -0.82 3.35
CA ALA A 36 3.38 0.22 3.99
C ALA A 36 4.26 1.20 4.79
N SER A 37 5.21 0.75 5.61
CA SER A 37 6.04 1.70 6.37
C SER A 37 6.88 2.60 5.46
N TRP A 38 7.35 2.08 4.32
CA TRP A 38 8.10 2.88 3.34
C TRP A 38 7.20 3.93 2.69
N LEU A 39 5.99 3.52 2.28
CA LEU A 39 5.03 4.42 1.68
C LEU A 39 4.52 5.45 2.69
N GLN A 40 4.35 5.08 3.96
CA GLN A 40 3.95 5.99 5.03
C GLN A 40 5.00 7.08 5.28
N ALA A 41 6.28 6.73 5.21
CA ALA A 41 7.35 7.71 5.34
C ALA A 41 7.40 8.72 4.18
N ARG A 42 6.91 8.33 2.99
CA ARG A 42 6.90 9.18 1.79
C ARG A 42 5.62 10.00 1.63
N TYR A 43 4.48 9.42 1.98
CA TYR A 43 3.15 9.92 1.64
C TYR A 43 2.32 10.34 2.87
N GLY A 44 2.85 10.14 4.08
CA GLY A 44 2.09 10.34 5.31
C GLY A 44 1.12 9.20 5.56
N GLU A 45 -0.03 9.48 6.15
CA GLU A 45 -0.98 8.43 6.49
C GLU A 45 -1.54 7.74 5.24
N ILE A 46 -1.46 6.42 5.25
CA ILE A 46 -1.84 5.56 4.13
C ILE A 46 -2.52 4.28 4.63
N HIS A 47 -3.35 3.69 3.78
CA HIS A 47 -4.03 2.42 4.09
C HIS A 47 -3.79 1.41 2.98
N VAL A 48 -3.27 0.24 3.37
CA VAL A 48 -3.20 -0.93 2.48
C VAL A 48 -4.61 -1.45 2.27
N VAL A 49 -5.09 -1.42 1.03
CA VAL A 49 -6.48 -1.80 0.73
C VAL A 49 -6.59 -3.23 0.22
N HIS A 50 -5.72 -3.66 -0.70
CA HIS A 50 -5.76 -5.02 -1.24
C HIS A 50 -4.39 -5.47 -1.77
N ARG A 51 -4.24 -6.79 -1.88
CA ARG A 51 -3.24 -7.43 -2.74
C ARG A 51 -3.85 -7.56 -4.14
N LEU A 52 -3.12 -7.13 -5.16
CA LEU A 52 -3.47 -7.46 -6.54
C LEU A 52 -2.87 -8.84 -6.85
N ASP A 53 -3.56 -9.90 -6.44
CA ASP A 53 -3.26 -11.25 -6.92
C ASP A 53 -3.92 -11.41 -8.31
N MET A 54 -3.17 -11.13 -9.37
CA MET A 54 -3.62 -11.40 -10.74
C MET A 54 -2.73 -12.45 -11.38
N ASP A 55 -3.32 -13.62 -11.62
CA ASP A 55 -2.74 -14.79 -12.28
C ASP A 55 -2.57 -14.50 -13.77
N THR A 56 -1.51 -13.78 -14.14
CA THR A 56 -1.06 -13.65 -15.52
C THR A 56 0.45 -13.72 -15.54
N LYS A 57 1.00 -14.30 -16.60
CA LYS A 57 2.40 -14.77 -16.78
C LYS A 57 3.49 -13.68 -16.76
N ASN A 58 3.26 -12.59 -16.06
CA ASN A 58 4.05 -11.39 -15.91
C ASN A 58 4.16 -11.14 -14.41
N ASN A 59 5.36 -10.83 -13.92
CA ASN A 59 5.87 -11.03 -12.56
C ASN A 59 5.22 -10.18 -11.42
N TRP A 60 3.92 -9.86 -11.46
CA TRP A 60 3.26 -8.86 -10.61
C TRP A 60 2.58 -9.40 -9.34
N GLY A 61 2.72 -10.69 -9.04
CA GLY A 61 2.03 -11.41 -7.95
C GLY A 61 2.32 -10.92 -6.51
N ASN A 62 3.16 -9.89 -6.35
CA ASN A 62 3.44 -9.27 -5.06
C ASN A 62 2.93 -7.82 -4.95
N SER A 63 2.20 -7.29 -5.92
CA SER A 63 1.84 -5.87 -5.94
C SER A 63 0.85 -5.49 -4.82
N ILE A 64 1.10 -4.36 -4.17
CA ILE A 64 0.20 -3.81 -3.13
C ILE A 64 -0.42 -2.52 -3.63
N VAL A 65 -1.72 -2.39 -3.41
CA VAL A 65 -2.46 -1.14 -3.58
C VAL A 65 -2.61 -0.46 -2.23
N ILE A 66 -2.19 0.80 -2.17
CA ILE A 66 -2.30 1.65 -1.01
C ILE A 66 -3.09 2.91 -1.37
N LYS A 67 -4.06 3.28 -0.54
CA LYS A 67 -4.79 4.55 -0.65
C LYS A 67 -4.24 5.59 0.33
N HIS A 68 -4.18 6.84 -0.10
CA HIS A 68 -3.94 7.97 0.79
C HIS A 68 -5.07 8.11 1.82
N ALA A 69 -4.72 8.44 3.06
CA ALA A 69 -5.70 8.64 4.13
C ALA A 69 -6.64 9.82 3.86
N GLU A 70 -6.17 10.92 3.26
CA GLU A 70 -7.02 12.07 2.91
C GLU A 70 -8.20 11.66 1.99
N PHE A 71 -7.94 10.78 1.02
CA PHE A 71 -8.99 10.22 0.18
C PHE A 71 -9.97 9.37 1.01
N LEU A 72 -9.47 8.54 1.92
CA LEU A 72 -10.29 7.70 2.79
C LEU A 72 -11.19 8.55 3.69
N TYR A 73 -10.66 9.61 4.31
CA TYR A 73 -11.43 10.53 5.15
C TYR A 73 -12.51 11.27 4.36
N SER A 74 -12.18 11.76 3.15
CA SER A 74 -13.17 12.35 2.26
C SER A 74 -14.28 11.36 1.91
N HIS A 75 -13.96 10.09 1.61
CA HIS A 75 -14.95 9.08 1.25
C HIS A 75 -15.79 8.60 2.45
N LEU A 76 -15.17 8.41 3.61
CA LEU A 76 -15.84 7.95 4.83
C LEU A 76 -16.75 9.02 5.43
N SER A 77 -16.41 10.32 5.27
CA SER A 77 -17.30 11.40 5.73
C SER A 77 -18.65 11.41 5.00
N HIS A 78 -18.70 10.93 3.74
CA HIS A 78 -19.96 10.74 3.02
C HIS A 78 -20.72 9.47 3.45
N ILE A 79 -20.02 8.45 3.97
CA ILE A 79 -20.62 7.18 4.43
C ILE A 79 -21.08 7.28 5.90
N ARG A 80 -20.47 8.15 6.70
CA ARG A 80 -20.74 8.31 8.14
C ARG A 80 -21.93 9.23 8.45
N LYS A 81 -22.94 9.28 7.57
CA LYS A 81 -24.28 9.77 7.90
C LYS A 81 -25.17 8.57 8.23
N GLY A 82 -25.05 8.08 9.45
CA GLY A 82 -25.89 7.06 10.07
C GLY A 82 -25.86 7.26 11.57
#